data_AF-A0A933FET6-F1
#
_entry.id   AF-A0A933FET6-F1
#
_cell.length_a   1.000
_cell.length_b   1.000
_cell.length_c   1.000
_cell.angle_alpha   90.00
_cell.angle_beta   90.00
_cell.angle_gamma   90.00
#
_symmetry.space_group_name_H-M   'P 1'
#
loop_
_entity.id
_entity.type
_entity.pdbx_description
1 polymer ?
#
loop_
_entity_poly.entity_id
_entity_poly.type
_entity_poly.pdbx_seq_one_letter_code
_entity_poly.pdbx_strand_id
1 'polypeptide(L)'
;MPPFPRPTAMSSRFPPGVSDVLASEARLGDYGESGPCEARNRAVLAASTPWIFLIDADAEPAPDCLERLLEAAEAHPSAAVISPRVLLAKDPGRIQYDGGSCHFLGEMCFDNARRPLSSAVAPSLRPVVAATTALLIHRERALGAGLFDPELVFFREDLEFCLRLGALGFPVVHCPEAVVYHRPAPKEARGPLHRRRVFFQTRNRWWTILKLFEWRTVALTLPAQLAYEALNLAFALREREAAQYAASWLSLVANLPGLLRSRRAVQRRRKAADRHLLGAPELTWRMEALRAPLAPMVQRATNALCRGWWRAVAPLLSR
;
A
#
# COMPACT_ATOMS: atom_id res chain seq x y z
N MET A 1 13.00 16.51 -20.47
CA MET A 1 12.41 15.16 -20.33
C MET A 1 11.59 14.87 -21.58
N PRO A 2 11.67 13.65 -22.15
CA PRO A 2 10.78 13.28 -23.24
C PRO A 2 9.32 13.19 -22.73
N PRO A 3 8.33 13.60 -23.56
CA PRO A 3 6.92 13.55 -23.22
C PRO A 3 6.43 12.10 -23.05
N PHE A 4 5.40 11.90 -22.23
CA PHE A 4 4.69 10.62 -22.15
C PHE A 4 4.15 10.23 -23.54
N PRO A 5 4.34 8.98 -23.99
CA PRO A 5 3.65 8.51 -25.19
C PRO A 5 2.14 8.54 -24.92
N ARG A 6 1.37 9.17 -25.81
CA ARG A 6 -0.10 9.06 -25.78
C ARG A 6 -0.45 7.60 -26.08
N PRO A 7 -1.10 6.86 -25.17
CA PRO A 7 -1.41 5.47 -25.42
C PRO A 7 -2.43 5.36 -26.55
N THR A 8 -2.02 4.80 -27.68
CA THR A 8 -2.85 4.61 -28.88
C THR A 8 -3.97 3.58 -28.68
N ALA A 9 -3.93 2.77 -27.60
CA ALA A 9 -4.87 1.68 -27.33
C ALA A 9 -5.82 1.88 -26.13
N MET A 10 -5.67 2.94 -25.32
CA MET A 10 -6.47 3.15 -24.10
C MET A 10 -7.41 4.35 -24.14
N SER A 11 -7.25 5.30 -25.06
CA SER A 11 -8.08 6.51 -25.11
C SER A 11 -9.57 6.24 -25.36
N SER A 12 -9.92 5.15 -26.06
CA SER A 12 -11.30 4.76 -26.33
C SER A 12 -11.99 4.01 -25.17
N ARG A 13 -11.27 3.71 -24.08
CA ARG A 13 -11.76 2.92 -22.95
C ARG A 13 -12.15 3.74 -21.72
N PHE A 14 -11.91 5.05 -21.74
CA PHE A 14 -12.22 5.93 -20.63
C PHE A 14 -13.49 6.76 -20.92
N PRO A 15 -14.37 6.95 -19.92
CA PRO A 15 -15.63 7.64 -20.11
C PRO A 15 -15.44 9.13 -20.46
N PRO A 16 -16.50 9.80 -20.94
CA PRO A 16 -16.51 11.26 -21.13
C PRO A 16 -16.08 11.96 -19.83
N GLY A 17 -15.11 12.89 -19.90
CA GLY A 17 -14.60 13.63 -18.74
C GLY A 17 -13.12 13.36 -18.39
N VAL A 18 -12.47 12.35 -18.99
CA VAL A 18 -11.02 12.21 -18.93
C VAL A 18 -10.37 13.20 -19.90
N SER A 19 -9.66 14.19 -19.36
CA SER A 19 -8.98 15.21 -20.17
C SER A 19 -7.73 14.67 -20.87
N ASP A 20 -6.98 13.78 -20.17
CA ASP A 20 -5.69 13.28 -20.62
C ASP A 20 -5.42 11.87 -20.10
N VAL A 21 -4.71 11.06 -20.89
CA VAL A 21 -4.22 9.73 -20.49
C VAL A 21 -2.70 9.71 -20.64
N LEU A 22 -1.99 9.48 -19.53
CA LEU A 22 -0.55 9.34 -19.48
C LEU A 22 -0.19 7.87 -19.21
N ALA A 23 0.65 7.27 -20.07
CA ALA A 23 1.09 5.89 -19.91
C ALA A 23 2.61 5.83 -19.71
N SER A 24 3.05 5.04 -18.73
CA SER A 24 4.46 4.74 -18.50
C SER A 24 4.75 3.31 -18.94
N GLU A 25 5.72 3.11 -19.83
CA GLU A 25 6.11 1.78 -20.33
C GLU A 25 7.10 1.04 -19.43
N ALA A 26 7.51 1.62 -18.30
CA ALA A 26 8.51 1.05 -17.40
C ALA A 26 8.06 -0.29 -16.79
N ARG A 27 8.78 -1.38 -17.10
CA ARG A 27 8.49 -2.76 -16.64
C ARG A 27 9.37 -3.16 -15.45
N LEU A 28 8.92 -4.19 -14.70
CA LEU A 28 9.58 -4.80 -13.52
C LEU A 28 11.06 -5.22 -13.72
N GLY A 29 11.53 -5.34 -14.96
CA GLY A 29 12.93 -5.61 -15.34
C GLY A 29 13.72 -4.39 -15.83
N ASP A 30 13.04 -3.34 -16.31
CA ASP A 30 13.63 -2.09 -16.82
C ASP A 30 13.71 -0.98 -15.77
N TYR A 31 13.16 -1.21 -14.57
CA TYR A 31 13.79 -0.82 -13.30
C TYR A 31 14.64 0.44 -13.30
N GLY A 32 15.91 0.30 -13.71
CA GLY A 32 16.94 1.29 -13.43
C GLY A 32 16.78 1.83 -12.01
N GLU A 33 16.76 3.15 -11.91
CA GLU A 33 16.41 3.93 -10.71
C GLU A 33 14.92 4.33 -10.63
N SER A 34 14.11 4.14 -11.68
CA SER A 34 12.78 4.73 -11.81
C SER A 34 11.61 3.76 -11.55
N GLY A 35 11.24 3.56 -10.29
CA GLY A 35 10.09 2.71 -9.89
C GLY A 35 8.70 3.32 -10.17
N PRO A 36 7.59 2.60 -9.85
CA PRO A 36 6.20 3.07 -9.95
C PRO A 36 5.98 4.45 -9.30
N CYS A 37 6.69 4.76 -8.21
CA CYS A 37 6.64 6.07 -7.57
C CYS A 37 6.94 7.22 -8.54
N GLU A 38 8.01 7.11 -9.33
CA GLU A 38 8.39 8.18 -10.26
C GLU A 38 7.38 8.33 -11.40
N ALA A 39 6.88 7.21 -11.93
CA ALA A 39 5.84 7.23 -12.96
C ALA A 39 4.56 7.91 -12.45
N ARG A 40 4.10 7.54 -11.24
CA ARG A 40 2.95 8.15 -10.57
C ARG A 40 3.20 9.64 -10.32
N ASN A 41 4.37 10.01 -9.80
CA ASN A 41 4.74 11.41 -9.52
C ASN A 41 4.72 12.29 -10.78
N ARG A 42 5.27 11.79 -11.89
CA ARG A 42 5.22 12.50 -13.18
C ARG A 42 3.78 12.72 -13.65
N ALA A 43 2.90 11.74 -13.47
CA ALA A 43 1.49 11.90 -13.80
C ALA A 43 0.82 12.99 -12.92
N VAL A 44 1.11 13.02 -11.61
CA VAL A 44 0.59 14.07 -10.72
C VAL A 44 1.06 15.47 -11.10
N LEU A 45 2.35 15.59 -11.43
CA LEU A 45 2.95 16.87 -11.79
C LEU A 45 2.44 17.39 -13.15
N ALA A 46 2.21 16.50 -14.11
CA ALA A 46 1.73 16.84 -15.44
C ALA A 46 0.22 17.16 -15.48
N ALA A 47 -0.58 16.62 -14.56
CA ALA A 47 -2.01 16.86 -14.51
C ALA A 47 -2.33 18.31 -14.13
N SER A 48 -3.39 18.86 -14.72
CA SER A 48 -4.00 20.16 -14.39
C SER A 48 -5.33 20.02 -13.66
N THR A 49 -5.89 18.81 -13.59
CA THR A 49 -7.17 18.52 -12.95
C THR A 49 -7.03 18.29 -11.44
N PRO A 50 -8.09 18.52 -10.64
CA PRO A 50 -8.06 18.27 -9.20
C PRO A 50 -7.90 16.78 -8.84
N TRP A 51 -8.45 15.90 -9.68
CA TRP A 51 -8.44 14.46 -9.49
C TRP A 51 -7.66 13.77 -10.60
N ILE A 52 -6.85 12.78 -10.20
CA ILE A 52 -6.01 11.98 -11.09
C ILE A 52 -6.29 10.51 -10.81
N PHE A 53 -6.67 9.77 -11.84
CA PHE A 53 -6.86 8.33 -11.72
C PHE A 53 -5.56 7.61 -12.12
N LEU A 54 -4.88 7.05 -11.12
CA LEU A 54 -3.70 6.21 -11.31
C LEU A 54 -4.15 4.76 -11.34
N ILE A 55 -3.70 4.00 -12.34
CA ILE A 55 -4.00 2.57 -12.47
C ILE A 55 -2.75 1.81 -12.94
N ASP A 56 -2.54 0.62 -12.39
CA ASP A 56 -1.44 -0.26 -12.78
C ASP A 56 -1.69 -0.85 -14.18
N ALA A 57 -0.59 -1.16 -14.89
CA ALA A 57 -0.65 -1.60 -16.29
C ALA A 57 -1.31 -2.97 -16.50
N ASP A 58 -1.43 -3.77 -15.45
CA ASP A 58 -2.11 -5.08 -15.44
C ASP A 58 -3.51 -5.03 -14.80
N ALA A 59 -4.11 -3.83 -14.73
CA ALA A 59 -5.47 -3.61 -14.26
C ALA A 59 -6.34 -2.88 -15.29
N GLU A 60 -7.64 -3.19 -15.28
CA GLU A 60 -8.63 -2.65 -16.20
C GLU A 60 -9.86 -2.18 -15.39
N PRO A 61 -10.28 -0.90 -15.50
CA PRO A 61 -11.47 -0.41 -14.79
C PRO A 61 -12.75 -0.95 -15.44
N ALA A 62 -13.79 -1.19 -14.63
CA ALA A 62 -15.14 -1.38 -15.15
C ALA A 62 -15.65 -0.09 -15.84
N PRO A 63 -16.63 -0.18 -16.77
CA PRO A 63 -17.09 0.97 -17.55
C PRO A 63 -17.53 2.18 -16.72
N ASP A 64 -18.22 1.96 -15.60
CA ASP A 64 -18.71 3.01 -14.69
C ASP A 64 -17.72 3.32 -13.56
N CYS A 65 -16.57 2.65 -13.47
CA CYS A 65 -15.65 2.78 -12.34
C CYS A 65 -15.23 4.23 -12.08
N LEU A 66 -14.86 4.98 -13.12
CA LEU A 66 -14.41 6.36 -12.94
C LEU A 66 -15.56 7.29 -12.51
N GLU A 67 -16.75 7.09 -13.07
CA GLU A 67 -17.97 7.81 -12.68
C GLU A 67 -18.24 7.59 -11.18
N ARG A 68 -18.24 6.34 -10.72
CA ARG A 68 -18.41 6.00 -9.29
C ARG A 68 -17.35 6.63 -8.39
N LEU A 69 -16.09 6.66 -8.84
CA LEU A 69 -15.01 7.29 -8.07
C LEU A 69 -15.18 8.81 -7.98
N LEU A 70 -15.71 9.46 -9.02
CA LEU A 70 -15.99 10.89 -9.02
C LEU A 70 -17.23 11.22 -8.17
N GLU A 71 -18.31 10.43 -8.24
CA GLU A 71 -19.45 10.51 -7.32
C GLU A 71 -18.98 10.40 -5.86
N ALA A 72 -18.09 9.44 -5.57
CA ALA A 72 -17.46 9.27 -4.27
C ALA A 72 -16.62 10.49 -3.85
N ALA A 73 -15.93 11.14 -4.79
CA ALA A 73 -15.15 12.34 -4.55
C ALA A 73 -16.02 13.56 -4.21
N GLU A 74 -17.17 13.68 -4.86
CA GLU A 74 -18.17 14.71 -4.55
C GLU A 74 -18.79 14.49 -3.17
N ALA A 75 -19.11 13.23 -2.82
CA ALA A 75 -19.63 12.87 -1.51
C ALA A 75 -18.60 13.01 -0.37
N HIS A 76 -17.30 12.89 -0.68
CA HIS A 76 -16.20 12.99 0.27
C HIS A 76 -15.13 14.01 -0.17
N PRO A 77 -15.47 15.31 -0.19
CA PRO A 77 -14.60 16.36 -0.73
C PRO A 77 -13.29 16.51 0.06
N SER A 78 -13.19 15.95 1.28
CA SER A 78 -11.98 15.94 2.10
C SER A 78 -10.99 14.81 1.79
N ALA A 79 -11.38 13.78 1.02
CA ALA A 79 -10.56 12.59 0.76
C ALA A 79 -9.31 12.91 -0.10
N ALA A 80 -8.14 12.43 0.29
CA ALA A 80 -6.95 12.50 -0.57
C ALA A 80 -6.88 11.36 -1.59
N VAL A 81 -7.45 10.20 -1.26
CA VAL A 81 -7.42 9.00 -2.08
C VAL A 81 -8.77 8.31 -1.98
N ILE A 82 -9.29 7.88 -3.12
CA ILE A 82 -10.46 7.01 -3.23
C ILE A 82 -10.02 5.74 -3.93
N SER A 83 -10.18 4.61 -3.25
CA SER A 83 -9.78 3.29 -3.73
C SER A 83 -10.99 2.50 -4.21
N PRO A 84 -11.00 2.00 -5.45
CA PRO A 84 -12.05 1.11 -5.92
C PRO A 84 -11.95 -0.27 -5.27
N ARG A 85 -12.99 -1.07 -5.42
CA ARG A 85 -12.94 -2.53 -5.22
C ARG A 85 -12.10 -3.15 -6.33
N VAL A 86 -11.17 -4.01 -5.93
CA VAL A 86 -10.32 -4.73 -6.88
C VAL A 86 -10.73 -6.20 -6.90
N LEU A 87 -11.12 -6.68 -8.09
CA LEU A 87 -11.52 -8.06 -8.36
C LEU A 87 -10.40 -8.80 -9.09
N LEU A 88 -10.35 -10.12 -8.92
CA LEU A 88 -9.44 -10.95 -9.70
C LEU A 88 -9.95 -11.06 -11.13
N ALA A 89 -9.21 -10.58 -12.12
CA ALA A 89 -9.66 -10.61 -13.52
C ALA A 89 -9.93 -12.04 -14.05
N LYS A 90 -9.23 -13.05 -13.51
CA LYS A 90 -9.44 -14.47 -13.86
C LYS A 90 -10.59 -15.14 -13.12
N ASP A 91 -11.08 -14.53 -12.04
CA ASP A 91 -12.21 -15.01 -11.25
C ASP A 91 -12.97 -13.78 -10.68
N PRO A 92 -13.77 -13.10 -11.53
CA PRO A 92 -14.47 -11.86 -11.13
C PRO A 92 -15.44 -12.04 -9.97
N GLY A 93 -15.83 -13.28 -9.65
CA GLY A 93 -16.62 -13.60 -8.46
C GLY A 93 -15.84 -13.48 -7.14
N ARG A 94 -14.54 -13.16 -7.18
CA ARG A 94 -13.69 -13.01 -6.01
C ARG A 94 -13.08 -11.62 -5.90
N ILE A 95 -13.16 -11.09 -4.69
CA ILE A 95 -12.51 -9.85 -4.30
C ILE A 95 -11.01 -10.13 -4.14
N GLN A 96 -10.18 -9.37 -4.84
CA GLN A 96 -8.76 -9.32 -4.55
C GLN A 96 -8.55 -8.56 -3.24
N TYR A 97 -9.14 -7.36 -3.11
CA TYR A 97 -9.24 -6.60 -1.86
C TYR A 97 -10.22 -5.40 -1.99
N ASP A 98 -10.70 -4.92 -0.84
CA ASP A 98 -11.59 -3.77 -0.66
C ASP A 98 -10.88 -2.65 0.14
N GLY A 99 -9.80 -2.10 -0.40
CA GLY A 99 -8.83 -1.33 0.39
C GLY A 99 -8.19 -2.17 1.51
N GLY A 100 -7.78 -1.53 2.60
CA GLY A 100 -7.19 -2.22 3.73
C GLY A 100 -6.75 -1.35 4.88
N SER A 101 -6.13 -1.99 5.86
CA SER A 101 -5.63 -1.40 7.09
C SER A 101 -4.11 -1.53 7.19
N CYS A 102 -3.49 -0.71 8.04
CA CYS A 102 -2.09 -0.87 8.42
C CYS A 102 -2.02 -1.59 9.78
N HIS A 103 -1.39 -2.76 9.83
CA HIS A 103 -1.08 -3.41 11.10
C HIS A 103 -0.02 -2.59 11.84
N PHE A 104 -0.05 -2.57 13.17
CA PHE A 104 1.00 -1.93 13.99
C PHE A 104 2.40 -2.55 13.79
N LEU A 105 2.50 -3.66 13.04
CA LEU A 105 3.76 -4.26 12.62
C LEU A 105 4.27 -3.68 11.29
N GLY A 106 3.61 -2.64 10.75
CA GLY A 106 3.93 -2.05 9.45
C GLY A 106 3.44 -2.88 8.25
N GLU A 107 2.49 -3.78 8.46
CA GLU A 107 1.96 -4.67 7.42
C GLU A 107 0.68 -4.14 6.77
N MET A 108 0.62 -4.24 5.44
CA MET A 108 -0.61 -3.97 4.69
C MET A 108 -1.55 -5.17 4.85
N CYS A 109 -2.73 -4.95 5.40
CA CYS A 109 -3.73 -6.00 5.60
C CYS A 109 -4.96 -5.65 4.79
N PHE A 110 -5.27 -6.48 3.79
CA PHE A 110 -6.35 -6.24 2.86
C PHE A 110 -7.69 -6.70 3.41
N ASP A 111 -8.70 -5.85 3.26
CA ASP A 111 -10.05 -6.20 3.65
C ASP A 111 -10.72 -7.04 2.55
N ASN A 112 -11.56 -8.00 2.96
CA ASN A 112 -12.24 -8.96 2.08
C ASN A 112 -11.32 -9.73 1.10
N ALA A 113 -10.01 -9.80 1.38
CA ALA A 113 -9.06 -10.44 0.50
C ALA A 113 -9.45 -11.90 0.21
N ARG A 114 -9.60 -12.23 -1.08
CA ARG A 114 -9.98 -13.55 -1.63
C ARG A 114 -11.36 -14.05 -1.26
N ARG A 115 -12.19 -13.23 -0.62
CA ARG A 115 -13.57 -13.61 -0.30
C ARG A 115 -14.44 -13.59 -1.56
N PRO A 116 -15.50 -14.42 -1.62
CA PRO A 116 -16.51 -14.29 -2.67
C PRO A 116 -17.13 -12.89 -2.66
N LEU A 117 -17.36 -12.31 -3.84
CA LEU A 117 -18.01 -11.01 -3.98
C LEU A 117 -19.39 -10.98 -3.31
N SER A 118 -20.11 -12.11 -3.34
CA SER A 118 -21.42 -12.27 -2.67
C SER A 118 -21.36 -12.14 -1.14
N SER A 119 -20.17 -12.25 -0.54
CA SER A 119 -19.97 -12.10 0.92
C SER A 119 -19.56 -10.69 1.33
N ALA A 120 -19.35 -9.78 0.37
CA ALA A 120 -19.04 -8.41 0.69
C ALA A 120 -20.25 -7.77 1.39
N VAL A 121 -20.00 -7.10 2.51
CA VAL A 121 -21.02 -6.31 3.21
C VAL A 121 -21.48 -5.18 2.27
N ALA A 122 -22.70 -4.68 2.50
CA ALA A 122 -23.37 -3.66 1.71
C ALA A 122 -22.42 -2.53 1.25
N PRO A 123 -22.63 -1.96 0.06
CA PRO A 123 -21.80 -0.89 -0.46
C PRO A 123 -21.84 0.30 0.50
N SER A 124 -20.72 0.60 1.14
CA SER A 124 -20.57 1.79 1.95
C SER A 124 -19.18 2.36 1.72
N LEU A 125 -19.14 3.64 1.36
CA LEU A 125 -17.92 4.42 1.44
C LEU A 125 -17.41 4.38 2.88
N ARG A 126 -16.18 3.90 3.06
CA ARG A 126 -15.60 3.76 4.39
C ARG A 126 -14.14 4.21 4.42
N PRO A 127 -13.67 4.72 5.57
CA PRO A 127 -12.25 4.98 5.78
C PRO A 127 -11.44 3.69 5.67
N VAL A 128 -10.30 3.79 4.98
CA VAL A 128 -9.25 2.77 4.92
C VAL A 128 -7.90 3.47 5.12
N VAL A 129 -6.83 2.69 5.27
CA VAL A 129 -5.46 3.22 5.43
C VAL A 129 -4.54 2.74 4.31
N ALA A 130 -5.02 1.78 3.50
CA ALA A 130 -4.24 1.17 2.46
C ALA A 130 -5.08 1.00 1.18
N ALA A 131 -4.52 1.43 0.05
CA ALA A 131 -5.05 1.28 -1.29
C ALA A 131 -3.88 0.89 -2.21
N THR A 132 -4.12 0.19 -3.32
CA THR A 132 -3.12 -0.14 -4.35
C THR A 132 -3.84 -0.42 -5.67
N THR A 133 -3.11 -0.79 -6.73
CA THR A 133 -3.58 -1.10 -8.11
C THR A 133 -4.30 0.03 -8.84
N ALA A 134 -5.25 0.69 -8.21
CA ALA A 134 -5.97 1.83 -8.74
C ALA A 134 -6.27 2.82 -7.61
N LEU A 135 -6.00 4.10 -7.85
CA LEU A 135 -6.18 5.18 -6.89
C LEU A 135 -6.70 6.42 -7.62
N LEU A 136 -7.87 6.93 -7.24
CA LEU A 136 -8.26 8.30 -7.57
C LEU A 136 -7.67 9.23 -6.51
N ILE A 137 -6.70 10.07 -6.89
CA ILE A 137 -5.95 10.92 -5.97
C ILE A 137 -6.28 12.39 -6.17
N HIS A 138 -6.40 13.13 -5.06
CA HIS A 138 -6.55 14.58 -5.10
C HIS A 138 -5.18 15.24 -5.26
N ARG A 139 -4.96 15.93 -6.39
CA ARG A 139 -3.66 16.48 -6.82
C ARG A 139 -3.00 17.36 -5.75
N GLU A 140 -3.69 18.38 -5.26
CA GLU A 140 -3.11 19.32 -4.28
C GLU A 140 -2.77 18.66 -2.94
N ARG A 141 -3.50 17.61 -2.54
CA ARG A 141 -3.22 16.85 -1.32
C ARG A 141 -2.00 15.97 -1.50
N ALA A 142 -1.86 15.34 -2.68
CA ALA A 142 -0.67 14.58 -3.04
C ALA A 142 0.58 15.47 -3.08
N LEU A 143 0.50 16.65 -3.73
CA LEU A 143 1.59 17.64 -3.77
C LEU A 143 1.92 18.13 -2.36
N GLY A 144 0.90 18.52 -1.59
CA GLY A 144 1.06 18.98 -0.21
C GLY A 144 1.68 17.92 0.70
N ALA A 145 1.43 16.64 0.46
CA ALA A 145 2.03 15.54 1.23
C ALA A 145 3.46 15.21 0.82
N GLY A 146 3.91 15.66 -0.35
CA GLY A 146 5.25 15.37 -0.90
C GLY A 146 5.28 14.18 -1.87
N LEU A 147 4.20 13.93 -2.62
CA LEU A 147 4.08 12.89 -3.66
C LEU A 147 4.44 11.47 -3.18
N PHE A 148 4.57 10.47 -4.06
CA PHE A 148 5.08 9.14 -3.70
C PHE A 148 6.59 9.20 -3.44
N ASP A 149 7.10 8.42 -2.48
CA ASP A 149 8.52 8.40 -2.16
C ASP A 149 9.31 7.54 -3.17
N PRO A 150 10.15 8.13 -4.04
CA PRO A 150 10.91 7.39 -5.03
C PRO A 150 11.94 6.45 -4.39
N GLU A 151 12.43 6.71 -3.17
CA GLU A 151 13.43 5.88 -2.52
C GLU A 151 12.89 4.49 -2.12
N LEU A 152 11.56 4.34 -2.01
CA LEU A 152 10.92 3.04 -1.81
C LEU A 152 11.04 2.14 -3.02
N VAL A 153 11.22 2.71 -4.22
CA VAL A 153 11.33 2.03 -5.51
C VAL A 153 10.10 1.20 -5.84
N PHE A 154 9.87 0.08 -5.15
CA PHE A 154 8.79 -0.86 -5.41
C PHE A 154 8.35 -1.57 -4.12
N PHE A 155 7.07 -1.92 -4.01
CA PHE A 155 6.40 -2.53 -2.85
C PHE A 155 6.24 -1.59 -1.65
N ARG A 156 5.02 -1.56 -1.11
CA ARG A 156 4.61 -0.75 0.06
C ARG A 156 4.66 0.76 -0.16
N GLU A 157 4.97 1.22 -1.36
CA GLU A 157 4.93 2.64 -1.70
C GLU A 157 3.52 3.21 -1.57
N ASP A 158 2.49 2.42 -1.94
CA ASP A 158 1.11 2.85 -1.80
C ASP A 158 0.67 2.90 -0.34
N LEU A 159 1.12 1.93 0.47
CA LEU A 159 0.87 1.93 1.92
C LEU A 159 1.52 3.15 2.57
N GLU A 160 2.79 3.43 2.27
CA GLU A 160 3.50 4.60 2.80
C GLU A 160 2.78 5.89 2.41
N PHE A 161 2.38 6.02 1.15
CA PHE A 161 1.68 7.20 0.64
C PHE A 161 0.33 7.41 1.33
N CYS A 162 -0.50 6.35 1.40
CA CYS A 162 -1.81 6.40 2.07
C CYS A 162 -1.68 6.69 3.57
N LEU A 163 -0.73 6.03 4.24
CA LEU A 163 -0.48 6.23 5.67
C LEU A 163 0.04 7.65 5.96
N ARG A 164 0.90 8.20 5.10
CA ARG A 164 1.39 9.58 5.22
C ARG A 164 0.27 10.59 5.01
N LEU A 165 -0.60 10.40 4.02
CA LEU A 165 -1.78 11.23 3.82
C LEU A 165 -2.71 11.19 5.04
N GLY A 166 -2.99 10.00 5.56
CA GLY A 166 -3.77 9.82 6.80
C GLY A 166 -3.13 10.52 8.00
N ALA A 167 -1.81 10.41 8.18
CA ALA A 167 -1.06 11.10 9.22
C ALA A 167 -1.17 12.63 9.12
N LEU A 168 -1.26 13.18 7.90
CA LEU A 168 -1.47 14.60 7.64
C LEU A 168 -2.95 15.03 7.78
N GLY A 169 -3.84 14.11 8.15
CA GLY A 169 -5.27 14.36 8.34
C GLY A 169 -6.11 14.31 7.06
N PHE A 170 -5.58 13.75 5.98
CA PHE A 170 -6.34 13.54 4.74
C PHE A 170 -6.89 12.11 4.69
N PRO A 171 -8.22 11.92 4.68
CA PRO A 171 -8.82 10.59 4.61
C PRO A 171 -8.45 9.84 3.34
N VAL A 172 -8.25 8.54 3.49
CA VAL A 172 -8.26 7.56 2.40
C VAL A 172 -9.56 6.80 2.53
N VAL A 173 -10.35 6.72 1.45
CA VAL A 173 -11.66 6.08 1.45
C VAL A 173 -11.72 4.98 0.42
N HIS A 174 -12.52 3.95 0.71
CA HIS A 174 -12.81 2.88 -0.21
C HIS A 174 -14.22 3.04 -0.77
N CYS A 175 -14.36 3.00 -2.10
CA CYS A 175 -15.62 3.01 -2.84
C CYS A 175 -15.85 1.60 -3.40
N PRO A 176 -16.71 0.77 -2.77
CA PRO A 176 -16.97 -0.60 -3.21
C PRO A 176 -17.78 -0.69 -4.53
N GLU A 177 -18.45 0.39 -4.94
CA GLU A 177 -19.22 0.50 -6.17
C GLU A 177 -18.32 0.67 -7.40
N ALA A 178 -17.17 1.33 -7.24
CA ALA A 178 -16.16 1.43 -8.28
C ALA A 178 -15.37 0.12 -8.38
N VAL A 179 -15.37 -0.52 -9.55
CA VAL A 179 -14.74 -1.84 -9.75
C VAL A 179 -13.56 -1.77 -10.71
N VAL A 180 -12.44 -2.39 -10.31
CA VAL A 180 -11.26 -2.61 -11.15
C VAL A 180 -10.93 -4.10 -11.20
N TYR A 181 -10.67 -4.63 -12.38
CA TYR A 181 -10.23 -6.01 -12.61
C TYR A 181 -8.72 -6.05 -12.72
N HIS A 182 -8.06 -6.78 -11.83
CA HIS A 182 -6.60 -6.89 -11.82
C HIS A 182 -6.14 -8.27 -12.23
N ARG A 183 -5.14 -8.33 -13.11
CA ARG A 183 -4.51 -9.54 -13.63
C ARG A 183 -3.08 -9.63 -13.10
N PRO A 184 -2.90 -9.97 -11.81
CA PRO A 184 -1.58 -9.95 -11.18
C PRO A 184 -0.60 -10.84 -11.95
N ALA A 185 0.58 -10.30 -12.24
CA ALA A 185 1.66 -11.08 -12.84
C ALA A 185 2.01 -12.31 -11.97
N PRO A 186 2.32 -13.47 -12.60
CA PRO A 186 2.82 -14.62 -11.88
C PRO A 186 4.06 -14.24 -11.05
N LYS A 187 4.03 -14.55 -9.76
CA LYS A 187 5.19 -14.30 -8.90
C LYS A 187 6.24 -15.37 -9.16
N GLU A 188 7.45 -14.95 -9.49
CA GLU A 188 8.60 -15.86 -9.45
C GLU A 188 8.71 -16.47 -8.05
N ALA A 189 8.77 -17.80 -8.01
CA ALA A 189 8.96 -18.55 -6.77
C ALA A 189 10.40 -18.44 -6.25
N ARG A 190 11.39 -18.35 -7.16
CA ARG A 190 12.82 -18.18 -6.90
C ARG A 190 13.45 -17.39 -8.05
N GLY A 191 14.62 -16.79 -7.83
CA GLY A 191 15.35 -16.03 -8.84
C GLY A 191 15.57 -14.55 -8.47
N PRO A 192 16.15 -13.76 -9.38
CA PRO A 192 16.50 -12.36 -9.12
C PRO A 192 15.30 -11.48 -8.75
N LEU A 193 14.15 -11.58 -9.43
CA LEU A 193 12.98 -10.75 -9.11
C LEU A 193 12.38 -11.13 -7.76
N HIS A 194 12.35 -12.43 -7.45
CA HIS A 194 11.98 -12.91 -6.13
C HIS A 194 12.88 -12.31 -5.05
N ARG A 195 14.22 -12.38 -5.19
CA ARG A 195 15.16 -11.81 -4.20
C ARG A 195 14.98 -10.30 -4.02
N ARG A 196 14.79 -9.55 -5.12
CA ARG A 196 14.47 -8.10 -5.06
C ARG A 196 13.18 -7.85 -4.28
N ARG A 197 12.13 -8.63 -4.53
CA ARG A 197 10.85 -8.54 -3.80
C ARG A 197 11.04 -8.73 -2.30
N VAL A 198 11.81 -9.74 -1.89
CA VAL A 198 12.08 -9.97 -0.45
C VAL A 198 12.80 -8.77 0.15
N PHE A 199 13.89 -8.34 -0.48
CA PHE A 199 14.67 -7.19 -0.02
C PHE A 199 13.79 -5.93 0.15
N PHE A 200 13.06 -5.52 -0.89
CA PHE A 200 12.24 -4.31 -0.85
C PHE A 200 11.08 -4.42 0.13
N GLN A 201 10.40 -5.57 0.21
CA GLN A 201 9.30 -5.74 1.17
C GLN A 201 9.78 -5.64 2.63
N THR A 202 10.95 -6.20 2.96
CA THR A 202 11.51 -6.12 4.30
C THR A 202 12.05 -4.73 4.60
N ARG A 203 12.84 -4.16 3.69
CA ARG A 203 13.42 -2.82 3.83
C ARG A 203 12.32 -1.75 3.98
N ASN A 204 11.36 -1.74 3.06
CA ASN A 204 10.34 -0.70 2.99
C ASN A 204 9.36 -0.78 4.17
N ARG A 205 9.19 -1.94 4.80
CA ARG A 205 8.44 -2.07 6.07
C ARG A 205 9.09 -1.22 7.16
N TRP A 206 10.38 -1.42 7.41
CA TRP A 206 11.11 -0.66 8.42
C TRP A 206 11.22 0.83 8.09
N TRP A 207 11.43 1.17 6.81
CA TRP A 207 11.46 2.56 6.38
C TRP A 207 10.11 3.24 6.63
N THR A 208 8.99 2.59 6.29
CA THR A 208 7.64 3.11 6.56
C THR A 208 7.41 3.32 8.06
N ILE A 209 7.77 2.35 8.90
CA ILE A 209 7.65 2.46 10.36
C ILE A 209 8.46 3.66 10.87
N LEU A 210 9.73 3.77 10.51
CA LEU A 210 10.62 4.81 11.01
C LEU A 210 10.29 6.20 10.48
N LYS A 211 9.76 6.31 9.26
CA LYS A 211 9.30 7.60 8.72
C LYS A 211 7.99 8.04 9.39
N LEU A 212 7.03 7.12 9.53
CA LEU A 212 5.64 7.48 9.78
C LEU A 212 5.19 7.27 11.22
N PHE A 213 5.55 6.19 11.90
CA PHE A 213 5.00 5.88 13.23
C PHE A 213 5.56 6.83 14.28
N GLU A 214 4.75 7.35 15.21
CA GLU A 214 5.22 8.16 16.32
C GLU A 214 6.23 7.39 17.20
N TRP A 215 7.19 8.09 17.82
CA TRP A 215 8.25 7.39 18.56
C TRP A 215 7.71 6.59 19.74
N ARG A 216 6.63 7.07 20.34
CA ARG A 216 5.88 6.36 21.38
C ARG A 216 5.32 5.04 20.84
N THR A 217 4.73 5.04 19.65
CA THR A 217 4.24 3.83 18.98
C THR A 217 5.38 2.87 18.69
N VAL A 218 6.51 3.35 18.16
CA VAL A 218 7.69 2.51 17.90
C VAL A 218 8.16 1.86 19.21
N ALA A 219 8.34 2.63 20.28
CA ALA A 219 8.81 2.11 21.56
C ALA A 219 7.85 1.05 22.15
N LEU A 220 6.54 1.33 22.16
CA LEU A 220 5.54 0.42 22.73
C LEU A 220 5.29 -0.83 21.87
N THR A 221 5.58 -0.77 20.57
CA THR A 221 5.43 -1.93 19.67
C THR A 221 6.74 -2.67 19.42
N LEU A 222 7.90 -2.13 19.83
CA LEU A 222 9.22 -2.69 19.57
C LEU A 222 9.35 -4.17 19.97
N PRO A 223 8.88 -4.64 21.15
CA PRO A 223 8.97 -6.06 21.50
C PRO A 223 8.23 -6.96 20.49
N ALA A 224 7.03 -6.58 20.07
CA ALA A 224 6.26 -7.32 19.07
C ALA A 224 6.90 -7.23 17.68
N GLN A 225 7.50 -6.08 17.33
CA GLN A 225 8.24 -5.91 16.08
C GLN A 225 9.47 -6.83 16.01
N LEU A 226 10.23 -6.94 17.11
CA LEU A 226 11.40 -7.82 17.19
C LEU A 226 11.01 -9.30 17.13
N ALA A 227 9.93 -9.69 17.81
CA ALA A 227 9.41 -11.06 17.73
C ALA A 227 8.95 -11.42 16.31
N TYR A 228 8.24 -10.51 15.64
CA TYR A 228 7.83 -10.70 14.25
C TYR A 228 9.02 -10.71 13.28
N GLU A 229 10.04 -9.90 13.54
CA GLU A 229 11.27 -9.89 12.75
C GLU A 229 12.07 -11.19 12.90
N ALA A 230 12.19 -11.73 14.12
CA ALA A 230 12.82 -13.01 14.37
C ALA A 230 12.10 -14.16 13.64
N LEU A 231 10.76 -14.12 13.64
CA LEU A 231 9.93 -15.08 12.91
C LEU A 231 10.16 -15.00 11.39
N ASN A 232 10.15 -13.79 10.82
CA ASN A 232 10.44 -13.60 9.40
C ASN A 232 11.87 -14.00 9.04
N LEU A 233 12.85 -13.75 9.91
CA LEU A 233 14.23 -14.19 9.72
C LEU A 233 14.34 -15.72 9.72
N ALA A 234 13.61 -16.41 10.62
CA ALA A 234 13.57 -17.87 10.64
C ALA A 234 13.00 -18.44 9.32
N PHE A 235 11.94 -17.83 8.79
CA PHE A 235 11.43 -18.16 7.45
C PHE A 235 12.45 -17.85 6.35
N ALA A 236 13.11 -16.69 6.40
CA ALA A 236 14.11 -16.31 5.42
C ALA A 236 15.31 -17.26 5.41
N LEU A 237 15.76 -17.74 6.58
CA LEU A 237 16.80 -18.76 6.69
C LEU A 237 16.36 -20.07 6.03
N ARG A 238 15.12 -20.50 6.30
CA ARG A 238 14.54 -21.72 5.69
C ARG A 238 14.46 -21.62 4.16
N GLU A 239 14.05 -20.47 3.64
CA GLU A 239 13.85 -20.23 2.20
C GLU A 239 15.14 -19.74 1.48
N ARG A 240 16.29 -19.66 2.20
CA ARG A 240 17.59 -19.20 1.67
C ARG A 240 17.59 -17.73 1.18
N GLU A 241 16.84 -16.90 1.91
CA GLU A 241 16.65 -15.45 1.68
C GLU A 241 17.41 -14.58 2.71
N ALA A 242 18.21 -15.18 3.61
CA ALA A 242 18.88 -14.46 4.70
C ALA A 242 19.78 -13.29 4.23
N ALA A 243 20.42 -13.42 3.07
CA ALA A 243 21.21 -12.34 2.49
C ALA A 243 20.36 -11.11 2.12
N GLN A 244 19.13 -11.30 1.64
CA GLN A 244 18.20 -10.20 1.34
C GLN A 244 17.76 -9.50 2.63
N TYR A 245 17.57 -10.27 3.70
CA TYR A 245 17.23 -9.77 5.03
C TYR A 245 18.38 -8.94 5.63
N ALA A 246 19.61 -9.46 5.60
CA ALA A 246 20.80 -8.73 6.04
C ALA A 246 21.03 -7.43 5.23
N ALA A 247 20.88 -7.50 3.90
CA ALA A 247 20.96 -6.33 3.03
C ALA A 247 19.90 -5.27 3.39
N SER A 248 18.69 -5.68 3.79
CA SER A 248 17.65 -4.75 4.20
C SER A 248 18.02 -3.98 5.48
N TRP A 249 18.68 -4.63 6.46
CA TRP A 249 19.16 -3.98 7.67
C TRP A 249 20.35 -3.06 7.40
N LEU A 250 21.30 -3.49 6.55
CA LEU A 250 22.40 -2.63 6.12
C LEU A 250 21.88 -1.37 5.42
N SER A 251 20.88 -1.51 4.55
CA SER A 251 20.21 -0.38 3.90
C SER A 251 19.54 0.55 4.90
N LEU A 252 18.92 0.01 5.97
CA LEU A 252 18.33 0.82 7.03
C LEU A 252 19.39 1.68 7.75
N VAL A 253 20.52 1.09 8.13
CA VAL A 253 21.62 1.80 8.79
C VAL A 253 22.20 2.87 7.86
N ALA A 254 22.50 2.51 6.61
CA ALA A 254 23.09 3.41 5.63
C ALA A 254 22.21 4.63 5.33
N ASN A 255 20.89 4.48 5.37
CA ASN A 255 19.93 5.55 5.03
C ASN A 255 19.29 6.22 6.25
N LEU A 256 19.71 5.87 7.47
CA LEU A 256 19.10 6.37 8.71
C LEU A 256 19.02 7.91 8.78
N PRO A 257 20.06 8.69 8.42
CA PRO A 257 19.96 10.15 8.44
C PRO A 257 18.88 10.69 7.50
N GLY A 258 18.72 10.11 6.31
CA GLY A 258 17.68 10.46 5.34
C GLY A 258 16.29 10.13 5.87
N LEU A 259 16.11 8.93 6.41
CA LEU A 259 14.87 8.51 7.04
C LEU A 259 14.44 9.42 8.20
N LEU A 260 15.40 9.87 9.02
CA LEU A 260 15.13 10.81 10.11
C LEU A 260 14.76 12.21 9.61
N ARG A 261 15.32 12.67 8.48
CA ARG A 261 14.88 13.92 7.83
C ARG A 261 13.45 13.80 7.32
N SER A 262 13.15 12.74 6.58
CA SER A 262 11.79 12.46 6.07
C SER A 262 10.78 12.31 7.21
N ARG A 263 11.16 11.64 8.30
CA ARG A 263 10.38 11.57 9.54
C ARG A 263 10.08 12.95 10.08
N ARG A 264 11.09 13.80 10.30
CA ARG A 264 10.88 15.16 10.83
C ARG A 264 9.90 15.95 9.97
N ALA A 265 9.97 15.83 8.66
CA ALA A 265 9.05 16.51 7.75
C ALA A 265 7.58 16.07 7.95
N VAL A 266 7.33 14.77 8.11
CA VAL A 266 6.00 14.23 8.38
C VAL A 266 5.51 14.57 9.78
N GLN A 267 6.32 14.30 10.82
CA GLN A 267 5.91 14.46 12.21
C GLN A 267 5.60 15.93 12.56
N ARG A 268 6.30 16.90 11.97
CA ARG A 268 6.01 18.34 12.17
C ARG A 268 4.64 18.77 11.65
N ARG A 269 4.07 18.03 10.71
CA ARG A 269 2.80 18.35 10.03
C ARG A 269 1.69 17.34 10.35
N ARG A 270 1.99 16.34 11.18
CA ARG A 270 1.06 15.29 11.57
C ARG A 270 -0.16 15.90 12.28
N LYS A 271 -1.35 15.43 11.90
CA LYS A 271 -2.65 15.84 12.46
C LYS A 271 -3.46 14.67 13.01
N ALA A 272 -3.10 13.43 12.69
CA ALA A 272 -3.76 12.23 13.20
C ALA A 272 -2.78 11.42 14.07
N ALA A 273 -3.25 10.91 15.21
CA ALA A 273 -2.50 9.96 16.02
C ALA A 273 -2.47 8.56 15.40
N ASP A 274 -1.41 7.79 15.69
CA ASP A 274 -1.23 6.43 15.16
C ASP A 274 -2.38 5.47 15.48
N ARG A 275 -3.07 5.64 16.61
CA ARG A 275 -4.22 4.78 16.97
C ARG A 275 -5.39 4.84 15.98
N HIS A 276 -5.50 5.91 15.18
CA HIS A 276 -6.54 6.06 14.16
C HIS A 276 -6.09 5.50 12.80
N LEU A 277 -4.79 5.21 12.65
CA LEU A 277 -4.18 4.75 11.40
C LEU A 277 -3.71 3.29 11.47
N LEU A 278 -3.40 2.81 12.66
CA LEU A 278 -2.85 1.49 12.90
C LEU A 278 -3.85 0.60 13.64
N GLY A 279 -3.76 -0.69 13.38
CA GLY A 279 -4.59 -1.70 14.03
C GLY A 279 -3.87 -3.03 14.25
N ALA A 280 -4.62 -4.03 14.68
CA ALA A 280 -4.19 -5.43 14.67
C ALA A 280 -5.19 -6.29 13.85
N PRO A 281 -5.41 -5.96 12.56
CA PRO A 281 -6.19 -6.83 11.66
C PRO A 281 -5.49 -8.18 11.48
N GLU A 282 -6.16 -9.14 10.86
CA GLU A 282 -5.53 -10.42 10.57
C GLU A 282 -4.34 -10.23 9.61
N LEU A 283 -3.16 -10.67 10.05
CA LEU A 283 -1.97 -10.63 9.21
C LEU A 283 -2.20 -11.47 7.95
N THR A 284 -1.98 -10.85 6.80
CA THR A 284 -2.00 -11.53 5.50
C THR A 284 -0.62 -12.16 5.28
N TRP A 285 -0.45 -13.41 5.75
CA TRP A 285 0.82 -14.12 5.64
C TRP A 285 1.16 -14.46 4.19
N ARG A 286 2.47 -14.57 3.89
CA ARG A 286 2.93 -15.12 2.61
C ARG A 286 2.40 -16.54 2.44
N MET A 287 1.77 -16.82 1.31
CA MET A 287 1.15 -18.13 1.03
C MET A 287 2.16 -19.28 1.10
N GLU A 288 3.43 -18.99 0.79
CA GLU A 288 4.54 -19.94 0.87
C GLU A 288 4.83 -20.35 2.33
N ALA A 289 4.70 -19.42 3.28
CA ALA A 289 4.86 -19.70 4.71
C ALA A 289 3.72 -20.57 5.27
N LEU A 290 2.52 -20.49 4.68
CA LEU A 290 1.35 -21.27 5.08
C LEU A 290 1.37 -22.74 4.62
N ARG A 291 2.37 -23.15 3.83
CA ARG A 291 2.52 -24.55 3.37
C ARG A 291 3.06 -25.49 4.45
N ALA A 292 3.59 -24.98 5.56
CA ALA A 292 4.08 -25.81 6.65
C ALA A 292 2.90 -26.33 7.51
N PRO A 293 2.94 -27.58 8.02
CA PRO A 293 1.82 -28.18 8.76
C PRO A 293 1.35 -27.36 9.97
N LEU A 294 2.28 -26.71 10.67
CA LEU A 294 2.00 -25.89 11.85
C LEU A 294 1.65 -24.43 11.52
N ALA A 295 1.77 -24.01 10.25
CA ALA A 295 1.62 -22.60 9.89
C ALA A 295 0.24 -22.00 10.24
N PRO A 296 -0.90 -22.71 10.06
CA PRO A 296 -2.19 -22.17 10.49
C PRO A 296 -2.28 -21.97 12.01
N MET A 297 -1.67 -22.86 12.79
CA MET A 297 -1.62 -22.74 14.26
C MET A 297 -0.75 -21.55 14.67
N VAL A 298 0.44 -21.42 14.07
CA VAL A 298 1.34 -20.29 14.30
C VAL A 298 0.65 -18.98 13.92
N GLN A 299 -0.01 -18.91 12.77
CA GLN A 299 -0.74 -17.71 12.34
C GLN A 299 -1.84 -17.32 13.33
N ARG A 300 -2.66 -18.28 13.80
CA ARG A 300 -3.69 -18.03 14.81
C ARG A 300 -3.09 -17.51 16.12
N ALA A 301 -2.02 -18.14 16.60
CA ALA A 301 -1.32 -17.73 17.80
C ALA A 301 -0.73 -16.32 17.67
N THR A 302 -0.02 -16.02 16.57
CA THR A 302 0.55 -14.70 16.29
C THR A 302 -0.54 -13.63 16.22
N ASN A 303 -1.65 -13.88 15.51
CA ASN A 303 -2.77 -12.93 15.44
C ASN A 303 -3.42 -12.71 16.81
N ALA A 304 -3.59 -13.76 17.63
CA ALA A 304 -4.13 -13.63 18.98
C ALA A 304 -3.22 -12.80 19.89
N LEU A 305 -1.91 -13.08 19.88
CA LEU A 305 -0.91 -12.32 20.63
C LEU A 305 -0.85 -10.86 20.19
N CYS A 306 -0.85 -10.60 18.88
CA CYS A 306 -0.85 -9.24 18.34
C CYS A 306 -2.11 -8.46 18.75
N ARG A 307 -3.30 -9.09 18.69
CA ARG A 307 -4.54 -8.45 19.16
C ARG A 307 -4.51 -8.14 20.66
N GLY A 308 -4.01 -9.07 21.47
CA GLY A 308 -3.81 -8.85 22.91
C GLY A 308 -2.86 -7.68 23.19
N TRP A 309 -1.71 -7.67 22.53
CA TRP A 309 -0.70 -6.61 22.64
C TRP A 309 -1.28 -5.25 22.22
N TRP A 310 -1.96 -5.19 21.07
CA TRP A 310 -2.53 -3.95 20.56
C TRP A 310 -3.63 -3.39 21.46
N ARG A 311 -4.46 -4.25 22.08
CA ARG A 311 -5.47 -3.81 23.07
C ARG A 311 -4.84 -3.11 24.28
N ALA A 312 -3.64 -3.53 24.69
CA ALA A 312 -2.90 -2.88 25.77
C ALA A 312 -2.20 -1.59 25.30
N VAL A 313 -1.64 -1.57 24.09
CA VAL A 313 -0.86 -0.43 23.56
C VAL A 313 -1.73 0.69 23.03
N ALA A 314 -2.79 0.41 22.27
CA ALA A 314 -3.58 1.41 21.55
C ALA A 314 -4.16 2.53 22.45
N PRO A 315 -4.66 2.25 23.68
CA PRO A 315 -5.11 3.30 24.59
C PRO A 315 -3.99 4.23 25.08
N LEU A 316 -2.73 3.77 25.04
CA LEU A 316 -1.56 4.55 25.44
C LEU A 316 -1.07 5.46 24.31
N LEU A 317 -1.48 5.23 23.06
CA LEU A 317 -1.19 6.12 21.96
C LEU A 317 -2.22 7.27 22.04
N SER A 318 -1.72 8.50 22.24
CA SER A 318 -2.52 9.70 22.56
C SER A 318 -3.56 10.06 21.48
N ARG A 319 -4.47 10.98 21.82
CA ARG A 319 -5.43 11.58 20.87
C ARG A 319 -4.72 12.44 19.83
#